data_AF-A0A1Q3KUM5-F1
#
_entry.id   AF-A0A1Q3KUM5-F1
#
_cell.length_a   1.000
_cell.length_b   1.000
_cell.length_c   1.000
_cell.angle_alpha   90.00
_cell.angle_beta   90.00
_cell.angle_gamma   90.00
#
_symmetry.space_group_name_H-M   'P 1'
#
loop_
_entity.id
_entity.type
_entity.pdbx_description
1 polymer ?
#
loop_
_entity_poly.entity_id
_entity_poly.type
_entity_poly.pdbx_seq_one_letter_code
_entity_poly.pdbx_strand_id
1 'polypeptide(L)'
;MILTSFSNKAIAKDGNDDFKYEVDQFADLQILRYQVPDFNLLSLQEKEMIYYLSQAATEGRDILFDQNNKYNLAIRRTLEAIYANYKGDKSSKDYQEFVVYLKRVWFSNGIHHHYGEEKFLPGFSRSFFEAQVKALPIKKVPTKGKQTVGEFLKMITPVMFDPAVMSKKVNQAAGQDLIQTSANNYYGEGVTQAEVEEFYNKMKKPHDETPVSYGLNSRLVKEDGLLKEKVWKVGGLYSPAIERIVGWLQKADALAQNQLQKAYIEKLISFYKTGDLKTFDDYAVAWVKDSVSRVDFVNGFTETYGDPLGLKASWESTVNFKNIQATKRATIISENAQWFEDNSPVDPRFKKKNVKGVSAKVITVAQLGGDCYPSTPIGINLPNADWIRKEHGSKSVTIENIMEAYDKASEHSGFSQEFVWSKTELDLLHNYGFITDVLHTDLHEVLGHGSGQLLPGVSSDAMKAYGSTIEEARADLFGLYYLGDDKLVELGILPNKDAYKAEYYRFMMNGLMTQLTRIQQGKDIEEAHMRNRQLIARWVYEKGKADNVVEFKQR
;
A
#
# COMPACT_ATOMS: atom_id res chain seq x y z
N MET A 1 43.71 -4.34 23.76
CA MET A 1 43.94 -4.88 22.40
C MET A 1 43.64 -6.37 22.41
N ILE A 2 42.36 -6.73 22.26
CA ILE A 2 41.88 -8.01 21.72
C ILE A 2 40.61 -7.64 20.97
N LEU A 3 40.72 -7.59 19.64
CA LEU A 3 39.62 -7.45 18.70
C LEU A 3 38.96 -8.82 18.58
N THR A 4 37.77 -8.99 19.16
CA THR A 4 36.92 -10.13 18.85
C THR A 4 36.04 -9.76 17.66
N SER A 5 36.29 -10.44 16.54
CA SER A 5 35.45 -10.38 15.35
C SER A 5 34.04 -10.83 15.69
N PHE A 6 33.05 -10.03 15.30
CA PHE A 6 31.68 -10.50 15.19
C PHE A 6 31.63 -11.46 14.00
N SER A 7 31.94 -12.73 14.26
CA SER A 7 31.53 -13.83 13.41
C SER A 7 30.02 -13.75 13.24
N ASN A 8 29.56 -13.69 11.98
CA ASN A 8 28.18 -13.90 11.56
C ASN A 8 27.69 -15.26 12.11
N LYS A 9 27.22 -15.26 13.35
CA LYS A 9 26.39 -16.34 13.86
C LYS A 9 25.05 -16.20 13.17
N ALA A 10 24.82 -17.16 12.28
CA ALA A 10 23.58 -17.46 11.60
C ALA A 10 22.35 -16.96 12.37
N ILE A 11 21.54 -16.16 11.68
CA ILE A 11 20.12 -16.02 11.95
C ILE A 11 19.58 -17.42 12.21
N ALA A 12 18.88 -17.62 13.32
CA ALA A 12 18.27 -18.91 13.63
C ALA A 12 17.43 -19.36 12.43
N LYS A 13 17.88 -20.40 11.73
CA LYS A 13 17.11 -21.13 10.72
C LYS A 13 15.96 -21.84 11.44
N ASP A 14 14.89 -21.11 11.73
CA ASP A 14 13.56 -21.71 11.96
C ASP A 14 12.78 -21.85 10.65
N GLY A 15 13.42 -21.56 9.51
CA GLY A 15 12.91 -21.87 8.18
C GLY A 15 13.19 -23.33 7.83
N ASN A 16 12.14 -24.11 7.65
CA ASN A 16 12.22 -25.35 6.89
C ASN A 16 12.81 -24.99 5.51
N ASP A 17 13.98 -25.55 5.13
CA ASP A 17 14.66 -25.28 3.84
C ASP A 17 13.76 -25.65 2.62
N ASP A 18 12.59 -26.26 2.86
CA ASP A 18 11.54 -26.59 1.88
C ASP A 18 10.42 -25.53 1.72
N PHE A 19 10.50 -24.35 2.36
CA PHE A 19 9.45 -23.34 2.22
C PHE A 19 9.47 -22.70 0.82
N LYS A 20 8.58 -23.16 -0.05
CA LYS A 20 8.33 -22.53 -1.37
C LYS A 20 7.62 -21.19 -1.22
N TYR A 21 8.18 -20.07 -1.67
CA TYR A 21 7.56 -18.75 -1.56
C TYR A 21 6.49 -18.51 -2.64
N GLU A 22 6.64 -19.13 -3.81
CA GLU A 22 5.76 -18.97 -4.97
C GLU A 22 4.55 -19.90 -4.90
N VAL A 23 3.36 -19.34 -5.12
CA VAL A 23 2.08 -20.07 -5.07
C VAL A 23 1.51 -20.30 -6.46
N ASP A 24 1.40 -19.24 -7.26
CA ASP A 24 0.71 -19.25 -8.56
C ASP A 24 1.21 -18.10 -9.44
N GLN A 25 1.02 -18.21 -10.75
CA GLN A 25 1.33 -17.15 -11.71
C GLN A 25 0.29 -17.14 -12.83
N PHE A 26 -0.29 -15.98 -13.11
CA PHE A 26 -1.31 -15.81 -14.14
C PHE A 26 -1.33 -14.37 -14.64
N ALA A 27 -1.63 -14.18 -15.93
CA ALA A 27 -1.53 -12.87 -16.58
C ALA A 27 -0.15 -12.23 -16.28
N ASP A 28 -0.18 -11.02 -15.74
CA ASP A 28 0.93 -10.18 -15.31
C ASP A 28 1.24 -10.28 -13.79
N LEU A 29 0.66 -11.27 -13.10
CA LEU A 29 0.67 -11.37 -11.64
C LEU A 29 1.35 -12.65 -11.16
N GLN A 30 2.16 -12.51 -10.11
CA GLN A 30 2.74 -13.62 -9.36
C GLN A 30 2.20 -13.58 -7.93
N ILE A 31 1.73 -14.74 -7.44
CA ILE A 31 1.23 -14.89 -6.07
C ILE A 31 2.33 -15.50 -5.23
N LEU A 32 2.71 -14.78 -4.18
CA LEU A 32 3.67 -15.22 -3.19
C LEU A 32 2.98 -15.50 -1.85
N ARG A 33 3.68 -16.20 -0.96
CA ARG A 33 3.35 -16.33 0.46
C ARG A 33 4.57 -15.96 1.29
N TYR A 34 4.33 -15.49 2.51
CA TYR A 34 5.38 -15.07 3.44
C TYR A 34 5.36 -15.93 4.71
N GLN A 35 6.49 -16.02 5.38
CA GLN A 35 6.57 -16.59 6.73
C GLN A 35 6.22 -15.54 7.78
N VAL A 36 5.81 -15.99 8.97
CA VAL A 36 5.58 -15.12 10.13
C VAL A 36 6.62 -15.49 11.20
N PRO A 37 7.90 -15.12 11.00
CA PRO A 37 8.99 -15.49 11.90
C PRO A 37 8.72 -14.99 13.32
N ASP A 38 9.25 -15.68 14.33
CA ASP A 38 9.08 -15.41 15.76
C ASP A 38 7.64 -15.49 16.30
N PHE A 39 6.63 -15.83 15.49
CA PHE A 39 5.25 -15.99 15.97
C PHE A 39 5.14 -17.03 17.10
N ASN A 40 5.94 -18.10 17.04
CA ASN A 40 5.96 -19.14 18.07
C ASN A 40 6.47 -18.63 19.43
N LEU A 41 7.28 -17.57 19.45
CA LEU A 41 7.84 -16.94 20.65
C LEU A 41 6.86 -15.98 21.33
N LEU A 42 5.69 -15.73 20.73
CA LEU A 42 4.63 -14.94 21.34
C LEU A 42 3.93 -15.71 22.46
N SER A 43 3.55 -15.00 23.51
CA SER A 43 2.65 -15.49 24.55
C SER A 43 1.28 -15.88 23.97
N LEU A 44 0.52 -16.69 24.70
CA LEU A 44 -0.84 -17.06 24.27
C LEU A 44 -1.74 -15.82 24.09
N GLN A 45 -1.66 -14.86 25.02
CA GLN A 45 -2.43 -13.61 24.95
C GLN A 45 -2.09 -12.78 23.69
N GLU A 46 -0.80 -12.66 23.34
CA GLU A 46 -0.37 -11.98 22.11
C GLU A 46 -0.89 -12.71 20.85
N LYS A 47 -0.85 -14.05 20.84
CA LYS A 47 -1.37 -14.87 19.74
C LYS A 47 -2.89 -14.70 19.58
N GLU A 48 -3.64 -14.71 20.68
CA GLU A 48 -5.08 -14.48 20.68
C GLU A 48 -5.44 -13.07 20.21
N MET A 49 -4.68 -12.06 20.65
CA MET A 49 -4.86 -10.68 20.18
C MET A 49 -4.62 -10.58 18.67
N ILE A 50 -3.51 -11.15 18.16
CA ILE A 50 -3.25 -11.21 16.71
C ILE A 50 -4.39 -11.91 15.99
N TYR A 51 -4.89 -13.04 16.50
CA TYR A 51 -6.01 -13.74 15.89
C TYR A 51 -7.25 -12.85 15.78
N TYR A 52 -7.66 -12.17 16.85
CA TYR A 52 -8.84 -11.29 16.81
C TYR A 52 -8.65 -10.10 15.87
N LEU A 53 -7.47 -9.48 15.86
CA LEU A 53 -7.13 -8.41 14.93
C LEU A 53 -7.14 -8.91 13.48
N SER A 54 -6.60 -10.11 13.21
CA SER A 54 -6.60 -10.73 11.89
C SER A 54 -8.02 -11.02 11.41
N GLN A 55 -8.90 -11.47 12.30
CA GLN A 55 -10.31 -11.62 11.96
C GLN A 55 -10.91 -10.26 11.58
N ALA A 56 -10.68 -9.20 12.35
CA ALA A 56 -11.14 -7.85 12.00
C ALA A 56 -10.61 -7.39 10.63
N ALA A 57 -9.36 -7.73 10.27
CA ALA A 57 -8.76 -7.41 8.97
C ALA A 57 -9.49 -8.11 7.80
N THR A 58 -9.95 -9.35 7.98
CA THR A 58 -10.63 -10.10 6.90
C THR A 58 -12.05 -9.61 6.61
N GLU A 59 -12.75 -9.05 7.62
CA GLU A 59 -14.14 -8.61 7.47
C GLU A 59 -14.30 -7.39 6.56
N GLY A 60 -13.24 -6.60 6.37
CA GLY A 60 -13.28 -5.39 5.54
C GLY A 60 -13.08 -5.62 4.03
N ARG A 61 -12.81 -6.85 3.58
CA ARG A 61 -12.57 -7.14 2.14
C ARG A 61 -13.68 -6.62 1.23
N ASP A 62 -14.95 -6.83 1.61
CA ASP A 62 -16.07 -6.41 0.76
C ASP A 62 -16.27 -4.88 0.73
N ILE A 63 -15.74 -4.15 1.72
CA ILE A 63 -15.74 -2.68 1.72
C ILE A 63 -14.90 -2.17 0.54
N LEU A 64 -13.65 -2.63 0.43
CA LEU A 64 -12.74 -2.19 -0.64
C LEU A 64 -13.28 -2.54 -2.04
N PHE A 65 -13.82 -3.75 -2.22
CA PHE A 65 -14.43 -4.11 -3.51
C PHE A 65 -15.50 -3.10 -3.92
N ASP A 66 -16.38 -2.72 -3.00
CA ASP A 66 -17.43 -1.74 -3.29
C ASP A 66 -16.90 -0.31 -3.47
N GLN A 67 -15.86 0.09 -2.72
CA GLN A 67 -15.16 1.37 -2.91
C GLN A 67 -14.54 1.46 -4.31
N ASN A 68 -13.93 0.38 -4.80
CA ASN A 68 -13.26 0.37 -6.11
C ASN A 68 -14.23 0.44 -7.30
N ASN A 69 -15.47 -0.05 -7.16
CA ASN A 69 -16.52 0.11 -8.17
C ASN A 69 -17.88 -0.38 -7.64
N LYS A 70 -18.97 0.33 -7.95
CA LYS A 70 -20.35 -0.03 -7.52
C LYS A 70 -20.85 -1.39 -8.02
N TYR A 71 -20.21 -1.98 -9.04
CA TYR A 71 -20.57 -3.27 -9.61
C TYR A 71 -19.65 -4.42 -9.19
N ASN A 72 -18.52 -4.13 -8.53
CA ASN A 72 -17.48 -5.12 -8.23
C ASN A 72 -18.00 -6.31 -7.41
N LEU A 73 -18.77 -6.07 -6.34
CA LEU A 73 -19.34 -7.16 -5.54
C LEU A 73 -20.31 -8.04 -6.35
N ALA A 74 -21.11 -7.44 -7.24
CA ALA A 74 -22.04 -8.19 -8.08
C ALA A 74 -21.28 -9.02 -9.13
N ILE A 75 -20.26 -8.43 -9.77
CA ILE A 75 -19.42 -9.11 -10.75
C ILE A 75 -18.65 -10.24 -10.08
N ARG A 76 -17.91 -9.97 -9.01
CA ARG A 76 -17.12 -10.95 -8.27
C ARG A 76 -17.97 -12.15 -7.83
N ARG A 77 -19.11 -11.91 -7.18
CA ARG A 77 -20.01 -12.98 -6.70
C ARG A 77 -20.60 -13.80 -7.85
N THR A 78 -20.87 -13.17 -9.00
CA THR A 78 -21.33 -13.88 -10.21
C THR A 78 -20.24 -14.78 -10.76
N LEU A 79 -19.01 -14.28 -10.90
CA LEU A 79 -17.87 -15.07 -11.37
C LEU A 79 -17.54 -16.21 -10.40
N GLU A 80 -17.53 -15.95 -9.09
CA GLU A 80 -17.37 -16.96 -8.04
C GLU A 80 -18.46 -18.05 -8.14
N ALA A 81 -19.71 -17.65 -8.36
CA ALA A 81 -20.81 -18.58 -8.56
C ALA A 81 -20.65 -19.42 -9.84
N ILE A 82 -20.23 -18.84 -10.97
CA ILE A 82 -19.91 -19.58 -12.18
C ILE A 82 -18.79 -20.59 -11.89
N TYR A 83 -17.67 -20.15 -11.32
CA TYR A 83 -16.52 -21.00 -11.04
C TYR A 83 -16.89 -22.21 -10.15
N ALA A 84 -17.65 -21.98 -9.08
CA ALA A 84 -18.08 -23.02 -8.16
C ALA A 84 -19.14 -23.99 -8.73
N ASN A 85 -19.82 -23.62 -9.83
CA ASN A 85 -20.93 -24.41 -10.40
C ASN A 85 -20.70 -24.81 -11.86
N TYR A 86 -19.51 -24.55 -12.40
CA TYR A 86 -19.20 -24.84 -13.78
C TYR A 86 -19.14 -26.36 -14.03
N LYS A 87 -19.99 -26.84 -14.93
CA LYS A 87 -20.11 -28.26 -15.34
C LYS A 87 -19.60 -28.52 -16.75
N GLY A 88 -19.16 -27.48 -17.46
CA GLY A 88 -18.63 -27.60 -18.81
C GLY A 88 -17.19 -28.10 -18.83
N ASP A 89 -16.60 -28.10 -20.02
CA ASP A 89 -15.20 -28.45 -20.23
C ASP A 89 -14.27 -27.35 -19.69
N LYS A 90 -13.44 -27.71 -18.69
CA LYS A 90 -12.46 -26.81 -18.06
C LYS A 90 -11.18 -26.63 -18.87
N SER A 91 -10.99 -27.43 -19.93
CA SER A 91 -9.89 -27.25 -20.88
C SER A 91 -10.25 -26.26 -22.00
N SER A 92 -11.52 -25.87 -22.12
CA SER A 92 -11.94 -24.88 -23.11
C SER A 92 -11.28 -23.52 -22.90
N LYS A 93 -10.94 -22.85 -24.01
CA LYS A 93 -10.32 -21.52 -23.99
C LYS A 93 -11.14 -20.50 -23.20
N ASP A 94 -12.45 -20.46 -23.42
CA ASP A 94 -13.35 -19.55 -22.68
C ASP A 94 -13.28 -19.78 -21.17
N TYR A 95 -13.23 -21.04 -20.70
CA TYR A 95 -13.11 -21.29 -19.27
C TYR A 95 -11.74 -20.92 -18.72
N GLN A 96 -10.65 -21.20 -19.43
CA GLN A 96 -9.29 -20.84 -19.01
C GLN A 96 -9.15 -19.32 -18.88
N GLU A 97 -9.61 -18.56 -19.88
CA GLU A 97 -9.61 -17.09 -19.86
C GLU A 97 -10.53 -16.53 -18.76
N PHE A 98 -11.66 -17.18 -18.51
CA PHE A 98 -12.55 -16.85 -17.39
C PHE A 98 -11.87 -17.01 -16.04
N VAL A 99 -11.11 -18.10 -15.82
CA VAL A 99 -10.36 -18.31 -14.59
C VAL A 99 -9.29 -17.22 -14.41
N VAL A 100 -8.56 -16.87 -15.48
CA VAL A 100 -7.58 -15.77 -15.43
C VAL A 100 -8.26 -14.46 -15.03
N TYR A 101 -9.38 -14.10 -15.66
CA TYR A 101 -10.11 -12.88 -15.33
C TYR A 101 -10.60 -12.87 -13.87
N LEU A 102 -11.18 -13.97 -13.38
CA LEU A 102 -11.61 -14.08 -11.98
C LEU A 102 -10.43 -13.90 -11.01
N LYS A 103 -9.29 -14.53 -11.29
CA LYS A 103 -8.08 -14.38 -10.46
C LYS A 103 -7.57 -12.93 -10.46
N ARG A 104 -7.59 -12.23 -11.60
CA ARG A 104 -7.25 -10.79 -11.67
C ARG A 104 -8.24 -9.93 -10.87
N VAL A 105 -9.52 -10.26 -10.88
CA VAL A 105 -10.56 -9.59 -10.07
C VAL A 105 -10.33 -9.79 -8.57
N TRP A 106 -9.94 -11.00 -8.15
CA TRP A 106 -9.55 -11.26 -6.77
C TRP A 106 -8.29 -10.50 -6.36
N PHE A 107 -7.28 -10.49 -7.23
CA PHE A 107 -6.02 -9.82 -6.95
C PHE A 107 -6.15 -8.30 -6.86
N SER A 108 -6.97 -7.70 -7.72
CA SER A 108 -7.03 -6.24 -7.84
C SER A 108 -8.18 -5.62 -7.05
N ASN A 109 -8.85 -6.42 -6.22
CA ASN A 109 -10.04 -6.03 -5.46
C ASN A 109 -11.12 -5.35 -6.34
N GLY A 110 -11.25 -5.77 -7.60
CA GLY A 110 -12.11 -5.12 -8.59
C GLY A 110 -11.79 -5.48 -10.04
N ILE A 111 -12.51 -4.88 -10.99
CA ILE A 111 -12.37 -5.15 -12.43
C ILE A 111 -11.31 -4.29 -13.15
N HIS A 112 -10.47 -3.60 -12.39
CA HIS A 112 -9.43 -2.70 -12.90
C HIS A 112 -8.07 -3.15 -12.42
N HIS A 113 -7.04 -2.85 -13.20
CA HIS A 113 -5.67 -3.15 -12.86
C HIS A 113 -5.26 -2.39 -11.59
N HIS A 114 -4.73 -3.11 -10.61
CA HIS A 114 -4.35 -2.55 -9.30
C HIS A 114 -3.31 -1.42 -9.39
N TYR A 115 -2.40 -1.48 -10.39
CA TYR A 115 -1.34 -0.50 -10.64
C TYR A 115 -1.65 0.53 -11.76
N GLY A 116 -1.96 0.06 -12.98
CA GLY A 116 -2.23 0.92 -14.14
C GLY A 116 -3.63 1.53 -14.23
N GLU A 117 -4.53 1.20 -13.29
CA GLU A 117 -5.89 1.74 -13.17
C GLU A 117 -6.85 1.37 -14.31
N GLU A 118 -6.39 0.74 -15.39
CA GLU A 118 -7.21 0.40 -16.55
C GLU A 118 -8.13 -0.80 -16.31
N LYS A 119 -9.31 -0.79 -16.94
CA LYS A 119 -10.27 -1.89 -16.83
C LYS A 119 -9.76 -3.15 -17.53
N PHE A 120 -9.96 -4.31 -16.91
CA PHE A 120 -9.75 -5.60 -17.55
C PHE A 120 -10.80 -5.85 -18.64
N LEU A 121 -10.33 -6.27 -19.81
CA LEU A 121 -11.21 -6.84 -20.84
C LEU A 121 -11.21 -8.37 -20.71
N PRO A 122 -12.40 -9.02 -20.65
CA PRO A 122 -12.50 -10.47 -20.65
C PRO A 122 -11.85 -11.11 -21.89
N GLY A 123 -11.01 -12.12 -21.68
CA GLY A 123 -10.49 -12.98 -22.76
C GLY A 123 -11.48 -14.05 -23.24
N PHE A 124 -12.60 -14.22 -22.52
CA PHE A 124 -13.67 -15.16 -22.84
C PHE A 124 -14.84 -14.46 -23.53
N SER A 125 -15.62 -15.24 -24.29
CA SER A 125 -16.74 -14.71 -25.05
C SER A 125 -17.90 -14.21 -24.17
N ARG A 126 -18.57 -13.14 -24.62
CA ARG A 126 -19.80 -12.63 -24.00
C ARG A 126 -20.90 -13.70 -23.97
N SER A 127 -21.03 -14.49 -25.04
CA SER A 127 -22.00 -15.58 -25.13
C SER A 127 -21.75 -16.68 -24.10
N PHE A 128 -20.48 -17.07 -23.88
CA PHE A 128 -20.10 -17.97 -22.80
C PHE A 128 -20.55 -17.43 -21.45
N PHE A 129 -20.20 -16.17 -21.13
CA PHE A 129 -20.56 -15.54 -19.87
C PHE A 129 -22.07 -15.54 -19.62
N GLU A 130 -22.85 -15.05 -20.60
CA GLU A 130 -24.30 -14.99 -20.47
C GLU A 130 -24.92 -16.39 -20.33
N ALA A 131 -24.40 -17.39 -21.04
CA ALA A 131 -24.86 -18.78 -20.92
C ALA A 131 -24.57 -19.35 -19.53
N GLN A 132 -23.36 -19.11 -18.99
CA GLN A 132 -23.01 -19.58 -17.64
C GLN A 132 -23.85 -18.89 -16.56
N VAL A 133 -24.11 -17.58 -16.68
CA VAL A 133 -25.00 -16.87 -15.73
C VAL A 133 -26.43 -17.44 -15.78
N LYS A 134 -26.97 -17.70 -16.99
CA LYS A 134 -28.32 -18.28 -17.14
C LYS A 134 -28.41 -19.71 -16.62
N ALA A 135 -27.31 -20.46 -16.60
CA ALA A 135 -27.23 -21.81 -16.06
C ALA A 135 -27.14 -21.84 -14.52
N LEU A 136 -26.86 -20.71 -13.85
CA LEU A 136 -26.81 -20.67 -12.40
C LEU A 136 -28.20 -20.80 -11.77
N PRO A 137 -28.31 -21.43 -10.58
CA PRO A 137 -29.50 -21.28 -9.76
C PRO A 137 -29.79 -19.81 -9.51
N ILE A 138 -31.04 -19.36 -9.70
CA ILE A 138 -31.43 -17.94 -9.59
C ILE A 138 -30.96 -17.30 -8.28
N LYS A 139 -31.03 -18.04 -7.16
CA LYS A 139 -30.58 -17.57 -5.84
C LYS A 139 -29.07 -17.28 -5.73
N LYS A 140 -28.25 -17.78 -6.66
CA LYS A 140 -26.80 -17.52 -6.73
C LYS A 140 -26.45 -16.34 -7.63
N VAL A 141 -27.40 -15.83 -8.42
CA VAL A 141 -27.22 -14.61 -9.22
C VAL A 141 -27.52 -13.41 -8.31
N PRO A 142 -26.60 -12.43 -8.15
CA PRO A 142 -26.75 -11.32 -7.21
C PRO A 142 -27.67 -10.22 -7.76
N THR A 143 -28.90 -10.61 -8.10
CA THR A 143 -29.99 -9.71 -8.50
C THR A 143 -30.42 -8.83 -7.33
N LYS A 144 -30.85 -7.59 -7.62
CA LYS A 144 -31.38 -6.66 -6.61
C LYS A 144 -32.90 -6.60 -6.67
N GLY A 145 -33.57 -6.74 -5.53
CA GLY A 145 -35.04 -6.62 -5.44
C GLY A 145 -35.76 -7.62 -6.35
N LYS A 146 -36.60 -7.13 -7.27
CA LYS A 146 -37.34 -7.95 -8.25
C LYS A 146 -36.64 -8.07 -9.61
N GLN A 147 -35.37 -7.68 -9.71
CA GLN A 147 -34.60 -7.73 -10.95
C GLN A 147 -34.50 -9.16 -11.51
N THR A 148 -34.84 -9.33 -12.78
CA THR A 148 -34.69 -10.59 -13.50
C THR A 148 -33.22 -10.85 -13.86
N VAL A 149 -32.85 -12.11 -14.13
CA VAL A 149 -31.49 -12.47 -14.62
C VAL A 149 -31.16 -11.74 -15.93
N GLY A 150 -32.15 -11.52 -16.80
CA GLY A 150 -31.98 -10.78 -18.04
C GLY A 150 -31.64 -9.31 -17.81
N GLU A 151 -32.34 -8.63 -16.89
CA GLU A 151 -32.04 -7.24 -16.51
C GLU A 151 -30.69 -7.13 -15.80
N PHE A 152 -30.34 -8.12 -14.99
CA PHE A 152 -29.02 -8.20 -14.35
C PHE A 152 -27.89 -8.29 -15.39
N LEU A 153 -28.02 -9.18 -16.38
CA LEU A 153 -27.05 -9.28 -17.48
C LEU A 153 -26.95 -7.97 -18.27
N LYS A 154 -28.08 -7.33 -18.60
CA LYS A 154 -28.07 -6.01 -19.28
C LYS A 154 -27.30 -4.95 -18.48
N MET A 155 -27.31 -5.02 -17.15
CA MET A 155 -26.60 -4.10 -16.27
C MET A 155 -25.09 -4.37 -16.24
N ILE A 156 -24.64 -5.62 -16.03
CA ILE A 156 -23.22 -5.92 -15.81
C ILE A 156 -22.42 -6.15 -17.09
N THR A 157 -23.06 -6.58 -18.17
CA THR A 157 -22.35 -6.95 -19.40
C THR A 157 -21.62 -5.75 -20.04
N PRO A 158 -22.22 -4.54 -20.18
CA PRO A 158 -21.48 -3.38 -20.67
C PRO A 158 -20.30 -3.03 -19.76
N VAL A 159 -20.50 -3.09 -18.44
CA VAL A 159 -19.44 -2.81 -17.45
C VAL A 159 -18.23 -3.74 -17.64
N MET A 160 -18.44 -5.02 -17.93
CA MET A 160 -17.35 -5.97 -18.15
C MET A 160 -16.76 -5.92 -19.57
N PHE A 161 -17.59 -5.80 -20.61
CA PHE A 161 -17.16 -6.08 -21.99
C PHE A 161 -17.00 -4.84 -22.88
N ASP A 162 -17.57 -3.69 -22.53
CA ASP A 162 -17.45 -2.47 -23.34
C ASP A 162 -16.23 -1.66 -22.89
N PRO A 163 -15.15 -1.53 -23.70
CA PRO A 163 -13.94 -0.83 -23.29
C PRO A 163 -14.16 0.67 -22.97
N ALA A 164 -15.24 1.29 -23.46
CA ALA A 164 -15.54 2.70 -23.20
C ALA A 164 -16.23 2.92 -21.85
N VAL A 165 -16.89 1.91 -21.29
CA VAL A 165 -17.61 2.03 -20.02
C VAL A 165 -16.64 1.85 -18.85
N MET A 166 -16.53 2.83 -17.96
CA MET A 166 -15.72 2.71 -16.73
C MET A 166 -14.26 2.29 -17.01
N SER A 167 -13.64 2.90 -18.02
CA SER A 167 -12.34 2.47 -18.57
C SER A 167 -11.17 2.59 -17.58
N LYS A 168 -11.26 3.47 -16.59
CA LYS A 168 -10.27 3.67 -15.53
C LYS A 168 -10.91 3.65 -14.14
N LYS A 169 -10.27 3.00 -13.15
CA LYS A 169 -10.68 3.05 -11.73
C LYS A 169 -10.45 4.46 -11.18
N VAL A 170 -9.25 5.00 -11.35
CA VAL A 170 -8.89 6.39 -11.06
C VAL A 170 -8.39 7.06 -12.34
N ASN A 171 -8.94 8.23 -12.67
CA ASN A 171 -8.49 9.06 -13.77
C ASN A 171 -7.76 10.31 -13.24
N GLN A 172 -6.67 10.68 -13.90
CA GLN A 172 -5.88 11.89 -13.62
C GLN A 172 -5.64 12.74 -14.88
N ALA A 173 -6.37 12.48 -15.97
CA ALA A 173 -6.19 13.18 -17.23
C ALA A 173 -6.65 14.66 -17.14
N ALA A 174 -5.75 15.59 -17.48
CA ALA A 174 -6.05 17.01 -17.51
C ALA A 174 -7.22 17.34 -18.47
N GLY A 175 -8.07 18.29 -18.06
CA GLY A 175 -9.20 18.76 -18.86
C GLY A 175 -10.45 17.85 -18.83
N GLN A 176 -10.45 16.82 -17.99
CA GLN A 176 -11.61 15.93 -17.76
C GLN A 176 -12.16 16.14 -16.35
N ASP A 177 -13.46 15.88 -16.16
CA ASP A 177 -14.04 15.79 -14.82
C ASP A 177 -13.59 14.46 -14.19
N LEU A 178 -12.65 14.54 -13.25
CA LEU A 178 -12.01 13.35 -12.70
C LEU A 178 -12.98 12.49 -11.85
N ILE A 179 -14.07 13.08 -11.34
CA ILE A 179 -15.09 12.37 -10.57
C ILE A 179 -15.97 11.54 -11.50
N GLN A 180 -16.47 12.15 -12.58
CA GLN A 180 -17.36 11.46 -13.51
C GLN A 180 -16.65 10.44 -14.39
N THR A 181 -15.35 10.64 -14.63
CA THR A 181 -14.54 9.77 -15.49
C THR A 181 -13.79 8.68 -14.74
N SER A 182 -13.83 8.68 -13.40
CA SER A 182 -13.29 7.60 -12.57
C SER A 182 -14.39 6.58 -12.22
N ALA A 183 -14.04 5.30 -12.26
CA ALA A 183 -14.98 4.21 -11.98
C ALA A 183 -15.08 3.84 -10.49
N ASN A 184 -14.24 4.41 -9.63
CA ASN A 184 -14.37 4.25 -8.18
C ASN A 184 -15.73 4.76 -7.67
N ASN A 185 -16.08 4.36 -6.46
CA ASN A 185 -17.41 4.52 -5.89
C ASN A 185 -17.38 5.40 -4.63
N TYR A 186 -16.48 6.37 -4.60
CA TYR A 186 -16.41 7.40 -3.56
C TYR A 186 -17.46 8.49 -3.76
N TYR A 187 -17.97 8.62 -4.98
CA TYR A 187 -18.93 9.64 -5.39
C TYR A 187 -20.14 8.98 -6.06
N GLY A 188 -21.33 9.45 -5.70
CA GLY A 188 -22.59 9.00 -6.27
C GLY A 188 -22.77 9.45 -7.71
N GLU A 189 -23.72 8.80 -8.39
CA GLU A 189 -24.06 9.13 -9.77
C GLU A 189 -24.50 10.60 -9.91
N GLY A 190 -23.97 11.29 -10.92
CA GLY A 190 -24.29 12.68 -11.22
C GLY A 190 -23.59 13.73 -10.35
N VAL A 191 -22.71 13.34 -9.43
CA VAL A 191 -21.80 14.26 -8.72
C VAL A 191 -20.67 14.68 -9.67
N THR A 192 -20.32 15.96 -9.69
CA THR A 192 -19.22 16.52 -10.52
C THR A 192 -17.99 16.87 -9.69
N GLN A 193 -16.84 17.01 -10.34
CA GLN A 193 -15.61 17.47 -9.68
C GLN A 193 -15.78 18.85 -9.03
N ALA A 194 -16.35 19.82 -9.76
CA ALA A 194 -16.54 21.17 -9.24
C ALA A 194 -17.44 21.20 -8.00
N GLU A 195 -18.50 20.39 -7.99
CA GLU A 195 -19.39 20.23 -6.84
C GLU A 195 -18.67 19.66 -5.62
N VAL A 196 -17.80 18.66 -5.81
CA VAL A 196 -17.01 18.07 -4.72
C VAL A 196 -16.04 19.09 -4.13
N GLU A 197 -15.27 19.77 -4.99
CA GLU A 197 -14.31 20.80 -4.59
C GLU A 197 -15.02 21.92 -3.81
N GLU A 198 -16.13 22.43 -4.33
CA GLU A 198 -16.93 23.46 -3.66
C GLU A 198 -17.48 22.97 -2.31
N PHE A 199 -18.01 21.76 -2.26
CA PHE A 199 -18.59 21.17 -1.04
C PHE A 199 -17.57 21.10 0.09
N TYR A 200 -16.38 20.54 -0.16
CA TYR A 200 -15.35 20.39 0.88
C TYR A 200 -14.60 21.70 1.16
N ASN A 201 -14.43 22.59 0.18
CA ASN A 201 -13.84 23.91 0.43
C ASN A 201 -14.71 24.76 1.37
N LYS A 202 -16.05 24.62 1.32
CA LYS A 202 -16.96 25.27 2.28
C LYS A 202 -16.84 24.73 3.71
N MET A 203 -16.36 23.50 3.89
CA MET A 203 -16.17 22.88 5.21
C MET A 203 -14.85 23.27 5.86
N LYS A 204 -13.83 23.57 5.06
CA LYS A 204 -12.51 23.98 5.54
C LYS A 204 -12.60 25.26 6.36
N LYS A 205 -11.93 25.27 7.50
CA LYS A 205 -11.79 26.44 8.38
C LYS A 205 -10.39 27.02 8.21
N PRO A 206 -10.22 28.21 7.60
CA PRO A 206 -8.90 28.76 7.20
C PRO A 206 -7.88 28.99 8.33
N HIS A 207 -8.29 28.86 9.60
CA HIS A 207 -7.47 29.08 10.79
C HIS A 207 -7.55 27.94 11.80
N ASP A 208 -8.10 26.79 11.40
CA ASP A 208 -8.06 25.59 12.24
C ASP A 208 -6.66 24.98 12.14
N GLU A 209 -5.93 24.99 13.26
CA GLU A 209 -4.59 24.40 13.35
C GLU A 209 -4.65 22.86 13.47
N THR A 210 -5.82 22.31 13.79
CA THR A 210 -6.06 20.87 13.96
C THR A 210 -7.24 20.39 13.08
N PRO A 211 -7.20 20.64 11.76
CA PRO A 211 -8.31 20.32 10.89
C PRO A 211 -8.52 18.81 10.81
N VAL A 212 -9.78 18.40 10.82
CA VAL A 212 -10.16 17.01 10.55
C VAL A 212 -9.96 16.68 9.06
N SER A 213 -9.79 15.41 8.74
CA SER A 213 -9.71 14.91 7.36
C SER A 213 -11.07 14.89 6.68
N TYR A 214 -11.58 16.06 6.25
CA TYR A 214 -12.90 16.20 5.63
C TYR A 214 -13.13 15.22 4.47
N GLY A 215 -14.22 14.43 4.56
CA GLY A 215 -14.61 13.48 3.51
C GLY A 215 -13.90 12.12 3.55
N LEU A 216 -13.02 11.87 4.54
CA LEU A 216 -12.18 10.66 4.57
C LEU A 216 -12.98 9.36 4.59
N ASN A 217 -14.08 9.32 5.36
CA ASN A 217 -14.84 8.10 5.66
C ASN A 217 -16.29 8.15 5.14
N SER A 218 -16.53 8.73 3.97
CA SER A 218 -17.88 8.89 3.43
C SER A 218 -17.95 8.73 1.91
N ARG A 219 -19.13 8.35 1.43
CA ARG A 219 -19.49 8.51 0.01
C ARG A 219 -20.29 9.80 -0.15
N LEU A 220 -19.84 10.72 -1.01
CA LEU A 220 -20.64 11.91 -1.33
C LEU A 220 -21.66 11.57 -2.42
N VAL A 221 -22.95 11.72 -2.14
CA VAL A 221 -24.03 11.43 -3.10
C VAL A 221 -24.90 12.65 -3.34
N LYS A 222 -25.63 12.65 -4.45
CA LYS A 222 -26.67 13.63 -4.75
C LYS A 222 -28.04 13.02 -4.49
N GLU A 223 -28.73 13.49 -3.46
CA GLU A 223 -30.09 13.07 -3.09
C GLU A 223 -31.01 14.29 -3.16
N ASP A 224 -32.10 14.20 -3.94
CA ASP A 224 -33.06 15.30 -4.14
C ASP A 224 -32.40 16.62 -4.58
N GLY A 225 -31.32 16.52 -5.38
CA GLY A 225 -30.55 17.65 -5.88
C GLY A 225 -29.53 18.22 -4.88
N LEU A 226 -29.44 17.68 -3.66
CA LEU A 226 -28.51 18.14 -2.62
C LEU A 226 -27.37 17.14 -2.41
N LEU A 227 -26.16 17.66 -2.22
CA LEU A 227 -24.99 16.86 -1.87
C LEU A 227 -25.05 16.46 -0.40
N LYS A 228 -24.87 15.16 -0.12
CA LYS A 228 -24.89 14.60 1.22
C LYS A 228 -23.87 13.48 1.36
N GLU A 229 -23.17 13.46 2.49
CA GLU A 229 -22.28 12.37 2.85
C GLU A 229 -23.06 11.16 3.40
N LYS A 230 -22.79 9.99 2.82
CA LYS A 230 -23.15 8.68 3.39
C LYS A 230 -21.95 8.14 4.15
N VAL A 231 -21.87 8.49 5.42
CA VAL A 231 -20.77 8.13 6.31
C VAL A 231 -20.68 6.60 6.47
N TRP A 232 -19.46 6.08 6.43
CA TRP A 232 -19.14 4.67 6.62
C TRP A 232 -19.00 4.35 8.11
N LYS A 233 -20.05 3.77 8.70
CA LYS A 233 -20.14 3.50 10.13
C LYS A 233 -21.20 2.45 10.46
N VAL A 234 -21.26 2.02 11.71
CA VAL A 234 -22.39 1.26 12.26
C VAL A 234 -23.69 2.08 12.11
N GLY A 235 -24.73 1.44 11.59
CA GLY A 235 -26.00 2.06 11.21
C GLY A 235 -25.94 2.90 9.93
N GLY A 236 -24.77 3.01 9.28
CA GLY A 236 -24.54 3.79 8.06
C GLY A 236 -24.25 2.92 6.84
N LEU A 237 -23.56 3.50 5.87
CA LEU A 237 -23.06 2.75 4.71
C LEU A 237 -21.96 1.78 5.20
N TYR A 238 -21.94 0.55 4.66
CA TYR A 238 -21.08 -0.57 5.08
C TYR A 238 -21.31 -1.17 6.47
N SER A 239 -22.38 -0.80 7.18
CA SER A 239 -22.69 -1.31 8.53
C SER A 239 -22.49 -2.82 8.73
N PRO A 240 -22.95 -3.73 7.83
CA PRO A 240 -22.82 -5.16 8.06
C PRO A 240 -21.36 -5.65 8.19
N ALA A 241 -20.43 -5.03 7.46
CA ALA A 241 -19.00 -5.36 7.56
C ALA A 241 -18.39 -4.68 8.80
N ILE A 242 -18.70 -3.40 9.02
CA ILE A 242 -18.17 -2.60 10.14
C ILE A 242 -18.60 -3.17 11.49
N GLU A 243 -19.82 -3.67 11.63
CA GLU A 243 -20.29 -4.34 12.86
C GLU A 243 -19.46 -5.58 13.20
N ARG A 244 -19.05 -6.36 12.18
CA ARG A 244 -18.17 -7.52 12.37
C ARG A 244 -16.76 -7.10 12.75
N ILE A 245 -16.21 -6.07 12.09
CA ILE A 245 -14.92 -5.45 12.45
C ILE A 245 -14.95 -5.04 13.92
N VAL A 246 -15.95 -4.26 14.33
CA VAL A 246 -16.13 -3.79 15.71
C VAL A 246 -16.23 -4.95 16.70
N GLY A 247 -16.98 -6.01 16.37
CA GLY A 247 -17.10 -7.19 17.24
C GLY A 247 -15.76 -7.90 17.49
N TRP A 248 -14.88 -7.95 16.50
CA TRP A 248 -13.53 -8.50 16.65
C TRP A 248 -12.58 -7.55 17.40
N LEU A 249 -12.65 -6.24 17.12
CA LEU A 249 -11.87 -5.23 17.84
C LEU A 249 -12.23 -5.22 19.34
N GLN A 250 -13.49 -5.41 19.70
CA GLN A 250 -13.91 -5.51 21.11
C GLN A 250 -13.30 -6.73 21.83
N LYS A 251 -13.08 -7.84 21.11
CA LYS A 251 -12.39 -9.01 21.68
C LYS A 251 -10.89 -8.74 21.83
N ALA A 252 -10.27 -8.05 20.86
CA ALA A 252 -8.87 -7.65 20.96
C ALA A 252 -8.63 -6.63 22.09
N ASP A 253 -9.56 -5.70 22.31
CA ASP A 253 -9.50 -4.70 23.39
C ASP A 253 -9.38 -5.35 24.78
N ALA A 254 -10.11 -6.44 25.01
CA ALA A 254 -10.05 -7.19 26.26
C ALA A 254 -8.67 -7.83 26.52
N LEU A 255 -7.83 -7.93 25.50
CA LEU A 255 -6.48 -8.50 25.55
C LEU A 255 -5.37 -7.46 25.43
N ALA A 256 -5.71 -6.15 25.42
CA ALA A 256 -4.73 -5.08 25.26
C ALA A 256 -3.55 -5.21 26.24
N GLN A 257 -2.34 -5.02 25.73
CA GLN A 257 -1.08 -5.22 26.47
C GLN A 257 -0.84 -4.16 27.54
N ASN A 258 -1.45 -2.99 27.38
CA ASN A 258 -1.34 -1.85 28.28
C ASN A 258 -2.48 -0.84 28.03
N GLN A 259 -2.55 0.19 28.87
CA GLN A 259 -3.60 1.20 28.77
C GLN A 259 -3.51 2.11 27.54
N LEU A 260 -2.30 2.32 26.98
CA LEU A 260 -2.15 3.10 25.74
C LEU A 260 -2.78 2.34 24.58
N GLN A 261 -2.50 1.03 24.50
CA GLN A 261 -3.08 0.16 23.49
C GLN A 261 -4.59 0.08 23.60
N LYS A 262 -5.10 -0.13 24.81
CA LYS A 262 -6.53 -0.14 25.09
C LYS A 262 -7.20 1.16 24.63
N ALA A 263 -6.62 2.30 25.00
CA ALA A 263 -7.20 3.61 24.71
C ALA A 263 -7.39 3.86 23.21
N TYR A 264 -6.43 3.48 22.35
CA TYR A 264 -6.60 3.68 20.91
C TYR A 264 -7.57 2.65 20.30
N ILE A 265 -7.64 1.41 20.81
CA ILE A 265 -8.61 0.41 20.33
C ILE A 265 -10.04 0.87 20.65
N GLU A 266 -10.29 1.36 21.86
CA GLU A 266 -11.59 1.91 22.27
C GLU A 266 -12.00 3.11 21.39
N LYS A 267 -11.06 4.00 21.07
CA LYS A 267 -11.30 5.13 20.17
C LYS A 267 -11.59 4.70 18.74
N LEU A 268 -10.86 3.70 18.21
CA LEU A 268 -11.13 3.15 16.89
C LEU A 268 -12.53 2.52 16.80
N ILE A 269 -12.93 1.79 17.85
CA ILE A 269 -14.30 1.25 17.97
C ILE A 269 -15.32 2.39 17.99
N SER A 270 -15.05 3.47 18.75
CA SER A 270 -15.92 4.65 18.80
C SER A 270 -16.04 5.33 17.44
N PHE A 271 -14.93 5.47 16.71
CA PHE A 271 -14.92 6.00 15.34
C PHE A 271 -15.82 5.16 14.43
N TYR A 272 -15.66 3.83 14.40
CA TYR A 272 -16.51 2.97 13.58
C TYR A 272 -18.00 3.03 13.95
N LYS A 273 -18.32 3.26 15.22
CA LYS A 273 -19.72 3.40 15.68
C LYS A 273 -20.33 4.76 15.31
N THR A 274 -19.55 5.83 15.41
CA THR A 274 -20.06 7.21 15.28
C THR A 274 -19.86 7.78 13.88
N GLY A 275 -18.81 7.35 13.19
CA GLY A 275 -18.28 7.91 11.96
C GLY A 275 -17.65 9.30 12.11
N ASP A 276 -17.37 9.74 13.34
CA ASP A 276 -16.87 11.08 13.62
C ASP A 276 -15.35 11.20 13.34
N LEU A 277 -14.99 12.11 12.43
CA LEU A 277 -13.60 12.35 12.06
C LEU A 277 -12.77 12.95 13.19
N LYS A 278 -13.37 13.66 14.16
CA LYS A 278 -12.60 14.11 15.32
C LYS A 278 -12.20 12.94 16.21
N THR A 279 -13.08 11.95 16.36
CA THR A 279 -12.77 10.69 17.04
C THR A 279 -11.67 9.89 16.30
N PHE A 280 -11.60 9.99 14.97
CA PHE A 280 -10.50 9.41 14.19
C PHE A 280 -9.16 10.08 14.48
N ASP A 281 -9.12 11.41 14.54
CA ASP A 281 -7.93 12.15 14.94
C ASP A 281 -7.49 11.76 16.36
N ASP A 282 -8.43 11.70 17.30
CA ASP A 282 -8.15 11.27 18.68
C ASP A 282 -7.59 9.83 18.73
N TYR A 283 -8.11 8.93 17.89
CA TYR A 283 -7.57 7.59 17.71
C TYR A 283 -6.13 7.65 17.21
N ALA A 284 -5.85 8.42 16.16
CA ALA A 284 -4.53 8.55 15.57
C ALA A 284 -3.52 9.12 16.58
N VAL A 285 -3.90 10.15 17.34
CA VAL A 285 -3.07 10.69 18.43
C VAL A 285 -2.78 9.64 19.50
N ALA A 286 -3.79 8.87 19.92
CA ALA A 286 -3.61 7.81 20.91
C ALA A 286 -2.74 6.65 20.38
N TRP A 287 -2.92 6.30 19.11
CA TRP A 287 -2.15 5.27 18.44
C TRP A 287 -0.68 5.64 18.32
N VAL A 288 -0.35 6.87 17.90
CA VAL A 288 1.04 7.36 17.84
C VAL A 288 1.73 7.30 19.21
N LYS A 289 1.00 7.61 20.29
CA LYS A 289 1.54 7.58 21.65
C LYS A 289 1.89 6.18 22.15
N ASP A 290 1.30 5.13 21.60
CA ASP A 290 1.67 3.76 21.96
C ASP A 290 2.92 3.30 21.19
N SER A 291 4.10 3.53 21.76
CA SER A 291 5.39 3.09 21.21
C SER A 291 5.95 1.83 21.90
N VAL A 292 5.21 1.25 22.85
CA VAL A 292 5.72 0.19 23.75
C VAL A 292 5.08 -1.18 23.49
N SER A 293 3.87 -1.23 22.95
CA SER A 293 3.21 -2.50 22.62
C SER A 293 3.99 -3.31 21.59
N ARG A 294 4.03 -4.63 21.79
CA ARG A 294 4.69 -5.55 20.85
C ARG A 294 3.81 -5.84 19.65
N VAL A 295 2.51 -6.02 19.84
CA VAL A 295 1.53 -6.21 18.76
C VAL A 295 0.95 -4.85 18.41
N ASP A 296 0.88 -4.52 17.13
CA ASP A 296 0.27 -3.29 16.61
C ASP A 296 -0.53 -3.62 15.34
N PHE A 297 -1.39 -2.70 14.93
CA PHE A 297 -2.21 -2.89 13.74
C PHE A 297 -2.69 -1.57 13.15
N VAL A 298 -2.96 -1.60 11.84
CA VAL A 298 -3.78 -0.62 11.12
C VAL A 298 -5.11 -1.30 10.78
N ASN A 299 -6.22 -0.60 10.96
CA ASN A 299 -7.55 -1.08 10.53
C ASN A 299 -8.48 0.12 10.38
N GLY A 300 -8.66 0.61 9.15
CA GLY A 300 -9.35 1.87 8.93
C GLY A 300 -9.41 2.31 7.47
N PHE A 301 -9.97 3.50 7.27
CA PHE A 301 -9.89 4.23 6.01
C PHE A 301 -8.63 5.09 6.06
N THR A 302 -7.55 4.66 5.42
CA THR A 302 -6.21 5.22 5.63
C THR A 302 -5.73 6.07 4.45
N GLU A 303 -5.52 5.44 3.29
CA GLU A 303 -4.84 6.05 2.15
C GLU A 303 -5.82 6.57 1.10
N THR A 304 -5.55 7.75 0.53
CA THR A 304 -6.48 8.41 -0.40
C THR A 304 -6.14 8.23 -1.88
N TYR A 305 -5.20 7.34 -2.22
CA TYR A 305 -4.76 7.10 -3.61
C TYR A 305 -5.88 6.64 -4.55
N GLY A 306 -6.88 5.93 -4.01
CA GLY A 306 -8.04 5.48 -4.78
C GLY A 306 -9.00 6.59 -5.20
N ASP A 307 -8.88 7.79 -4.63
CA ASP A 307 -9.71 8.94 -4.97
C ASP A 307 -8.94 9.90 -5.90
N PRO A 308 -9.48 10.25 -7.08
CA PRO A 308 -8.82 11.20 -7.99
C PRO A 308 -8.59 12.59 -7.39
N LEU A 309 -9.32 12.96 -6.33
CA LEU A 309 -9.11 14.23 -5.60
C LEU A 309 -8.36 14.06 -4.28
N GLY A 310 -7.96 12.84 -3.90
CA GLY A 310 -7.16 12.56 -2.71
C GLY A 310 -7.86 12.87 -1.38
N LEU A 311 -9.19 12.85 -1.32
CA LEU A 311 -9.99 13.18 -0.13
C LEU A 311 -10.52 11.93 0.59
N LYS A 312 -10.90 10.87 -0.14
CA LYS A 312 -11.61 9.69 0.38
C LYS A 312 -10.63 8.55 0.49
N ALA A 313 -10.62 7.86 1.62
CA ALA A 313 -9.65 6.81 1.85
C ALA A 313 -10.18 5.41 1.56
N SER A 314 -9.35 4.57 0.96
CA SER A 314 -9.60 3.14 0.84
C SER A 314 -9.52 2.48 2.21
N TRP A 315 -10.30 1.41 2.39
CA TRP A 315 -10.24 0.60 3.60
C TRP A 315 -9.08 -0.38 3.53
N GLU A 316 -8.25 -0.42 4.57
CA GLU A 316 -7.11 -1.32 4.67
C GLU A 316 -6.87 -1.82 6.10
N SER A 317 -6.09 -2.88 6.20
CA SER A 317 -5.64 -3.39 7.49
C SER A 317 -4.32 -4.15 7.39
N THR A 318 -3.48 -3.94 8.41
CA THR A 318 -2.29 -4.76 8.67
C THR A 318 -2.28 -5.15 10.13
N VAL A 319 -1.99 -6.41 10.43
CA VAL A 319 -1.79 -6.91 11.79
C VAL A 319 -0.36 -7.37 11.90
N ASN A 320 0.37 -6.84 12.88
CA ASN A 320 1.79 -7.05 12.96
C ASN A 320 2.29 -7.12 14.41
N PHE A 321 3.52 -7.57 14.56
CA PHE A 321 4.24 -7.45 15.81
C PHE A 321 5.68 -7.03 15.56
N LYS A 322 6.28 -6.41 16.57
CA LYS A 322 7.64 -5.89 16.51
C LYS A 322 8.65 -7.01 16.28
N ASN A 323 9.47 -6.88 15.24
CA ASN A 323 10.68 -7.67 15.09
C ASN A 323 11.76 -7.06 16.00
N ILE A 324 12.08 -7.78 17.09
CA ILE A 324 12.96 -7.25 18.15
C ILE A 324 14.40 -7.07 17.67
N GLN A 325 14.93 -8.00 16.87
CA GLN A 325 16.30 -7.90 16.39
C GLN A 325 16.43 -6.82 15.33
N ALA A 326 15.53 -6.82 14.35
CA ALA A 326 15.56 -5.87 13.26
C ALA A 326 15.22 -4.44 13.72
N THR A 327 14.39 -4.26 14.75
CA THR A 327 14.15 -2.90 15.26
C THR A 327 15.42 -2.23 15.81
N LYS A 328 16.44 -2.98 16.25
CA LYS A 328 17.69 -2.38 16.74
C LYS A 328 18.34 -1.47 15.70
N ARG A 329 18.38 -1.86 14.41
CA ARG A 329 18.93 -1.00 13.35
C ARG A 329 18.10 0.26 13.13
N ALA A 330 16.76 0.15 13.09
CA ALA A 330 15.86 1.29 12.94
C ALA A 330 15.98 2.27 14.12
N THR A 331 16.18 1.76 15.34
CA THR A 331 16.46 2.59 16.53
C THR A 331 17.77 3.35 16.39
N ILE A 332 18.86 2.71 15.97
CA ILE A 332 20.15 3.40 15.77
C ILE A 332 20.00 4.51 14.70
N ILE A 333 19.28 4.25 13.61
CA ILE A 333 18.99 5.26 12.57
C ILE A 333 18.23 6.45 13.17
N SER A 334 17.14 6.19 13.90
CA SER A 334 16.30 7.23 14.52
C SER A 334 17.06 8.05 15.59
N GLU A 335 17.89 7.41 16.41
CA GLU A 335 18.73 8.09 17.41
C GLU A 335 19.78 9.03 16.79
N ASN A 336 20.17 8.78 15.53
CA ASN A 336 21.10 9.61 14.77
C ASN A 336 20.39 10.59 13.81
N ALA A 337 19.05 10.73 13.88
CA ALA A 337 18.27 11.57 12.96
C ALA A 337 18.81 13.00 12.81
N GLN A 338 19.23 13.63 13.91
CA GLN A 338 19.80 15.00 13.86
C GLN A 338 21.12 15.03 13.08
N TRP A 339 21.97 14.01 13.20
CA TRP A 339 23.21 13.93 12.44
C TRP A 339 22.91 13.87 10.93
N PHE A 340 21.92 13.08 10.52
CA PHE A 340 21.51 13.02 9.11
C PHE A 340 20.84 14.32 8.63
N GLU A 341 20.16 15.06 9.48
CA GLU A 341 19.62 16.37 9.08
C GLU A 341 20.75 17.40 8.91
N ASP A 342 21.67 17.47 9.87
CA ASP A 342 22.77 18.44 9.90
C ASP A 342 23.73 18.24 8.71
N ASN A 343 24.03 16.98 8.37
CA ASN A 343 24.94 16.62 7.28
C ASN A 343 24.25 16.51 5.91
N SER A 344 22.95 16.82 5.81
CA SER A 344 22.21 16.73 4.56
C SER A 344 22.80 17.67 3.49
N PRO A 345 22.85 17.27 2.20
CA PRO A 345 23.40 18.10 1.13
C PRO A 345 22.49 19.28 0.75
N VAL A 346 21.29 19.36 1.33
CA VAL A 346 20.33 20.43 1.03
C VAL A 346 20.76 21.78 1.62
N ASP A 347 20.21 22.87 1.06
CA ASP A 347 20.43 24.23 1.57
C ASP A 347 20.03 24.33 3.06
N PRO A 348 20.85 24.95 3.93
CA PRO A 348 20.57 25.04 5.37
C PRO A 348 19.21 25.63 5.74
N ARG A 349 18.60 26.46 4.87
CA ARG A 349 17.26 27.03 5.11
C ARG A 349 16.16 25.96 5.15
N PHE A 350 16.36 24.85 4.46
CA PHE A 350 15.42 23.73 4.42
C PHE A 350 15.72 22.69 5.50
N LYS A 351 16.76 22.84 6.33
CA LYS A 351 17.07 21.90 7.41
C LYS A 351 16.31 22.24 8.69
N LYS A 352 15.82 21.22 9.40
CA LYS A 352 15.25 21.38 10.75
C LYS A 352 16.37 21.61 11.76
N LYS A 353 16.22 22.64 12.59
CA LYS A 353 17.15 22.91 13.70
C LYS A 353 17.13 21.83 14.78
N ASN A 354 15.95 21.24 15.01
CA ASN A 354 15.74 20.16 15.97
C ASN A 354 14.79 19.15 15.33
N VAL A 355 15.31 17.98 15.00
CA VAL A 355 14.51 16.85 14.54
C VAL A 355 13.86 16.21 15.76
N LYS A 356 12.54 16.06 15.72
CA LYS A 356 11.83 15.19 16.66
C LYS A 356 11.96 13.76 16.15
N GLY A 357 12.51 12.87 16.96
CA GLY A 357 12.69 11.46 16.59
C GLY A 357 11.34 10.80 16.23
N VAL A 358 11.33 10.07 15.12
CA VAL A 358 10.19 9.24 14.69
C VAL A 358 10.27 7.90 15.43
N SER A 359 9.13 7.38 15.89
CA SER A 359 9.06 6.02 16.46
C SER A 359 9.26 5.00 15.33
N ALA A 360 10.51 4.67 15.06
CA ALA A 360 10.92 3.72 14.03
C ALA A 360 10.88 2.29 14.57
N LYS A 361 10.26 1.37 13.82
CA LYS A 361 10.28 -0.06 14.15
C LYS A 361 10.27 -0.92 12.91
N VAL A 362 10.93 -2.07 12.99
CA VAL A 362 10.77 -3.13 12.00
C VAL A 362 9.71 -4.08 12.50
N ILE A 363 8.79 -4.47 11.63
CA ILE A 363 7.65 -5.30 11.98
C ILE A 363 7.62 -6.59 11.17
N THR A 364 7.04 -7.62 11.79
CA THR A 364 6.61 -8.85 11.14
C THR A 364 5.10 -8.78 10.97
N VAL A 365 4.62 -8.75 9.73
CA VAL A 365 3.18 -8.80 9.44
C VAL A 365 2.67 -10.25 9.56
N ALA A 366 1.57 -10.40 10.28
CA ALA A 366 0.86 -11.66 10.48
C ALA A 366 -0.41 -11.77 9.61
N GLN A 367 -1.05 -10.64 9.28
CA GLN A 367 -2.24 -10.61 8.41
C GLN A 367 -2.30 -9.29 7.63
N LEU A 368 -2.71 -9.41 6.37
CA LEU A 368 -3.01 -8.30 5.47
C LEU A 368 -4.51 -8.28 5.16
N GLY A 369 -5.08 -7.10 4.94
CA GLY A 369 -6.48 -6.92 4.58
C GLY A 369 -6.73 -5.62 3.83
N GLY A 370 -7.82 -5.58 3.06
CA GLY A 370 -8.19 -4.41 2.27
C GLY A 370 -7.10 -4.02 1.29
N ASP A 371 -6.74 -2.73 1.23
CA ASP A 371 -5.84 -2.20 0.19
C ASP A 371 -4.37 -2.62 0.39
N CYS A 372 -4.06 -3.28 1.51
CA CYS A 372 -2.80 -3.98 1.72
C CYS A 372 -2.83 -5.46 1.29
N TYR A 373 -3.88 -5.96 0.64
CA TYR A 373 -3.96 -7.37 0.22
C TYR A 373 -4.62 -7.56 -1.16
N PRO A 374 -4.08 -8.44 -2.03
CA PRO A 374 -2.81 -9.18 -1.92
C PRO A 374 -1.57 -8.39 -2.35
N SER A 375 -1.74 -7.24 -3.02
CA SER A 375 -0.64 -6.29 -3.23
C SER A 375 -0.48 -5.47 -1.96
N THR A 376 0.74 -5.39 -1.41
CA THR A 376 1.02 -4.77 -0.10
C THR A 376 2.21 -3.84 -0.21
N PRO A 377 2.25 -2.75 0.57
CA PRO A 377 3.47 -1.97 0.73
C PRO A 377 4.53 -2.76 1.51
N ILE A 378 5.78 -2.31 1.43
CA ILE A 378 6.92 -2.81 2.23
C ILE A 378 7.30 -1.86 3.38
N GLY A 379 6.73 -0.65 3.39
CA GLY A 379 6.90 0.36 4.43
C GLY A 379 5.59 1.14 4.64
N ILE A 380 5.36 1.65 5.85
CA ILE A 380 4.17 2.43 6.19
C ILE A 380 4.57 3.56 7.14
N ASN A 381 4.13 4.79 6.85
CA ASN A 381 4.38 5.97 7.69
C ASN A 381 3.07 6.70 8.01
N LEU A 382 2.57 6.52 9.24
CA LEU A 382 1.24 6.99 9.66
C LEU A 382 1.28 7.75 10.98
N PRO A 383 0.25 8.59 11.27
CA PRO A 383 -0.95 8.88 10.47
C PRO A 383 -0.69 9.93 9.38
N ASN A 384 -1.64 10.08 8.45
CA ASN A 384 -1.56 11.02 7.33
C ASN A 384 -1.83 12.49 7.70
N ALA A 385 -2.48 12.78 8.83
CA ALA A 385 -2.79 14.16 9.22
C ALA A 385 -1.53 14.95 9.63
N ASP A 386 -1.16 15.96 8.83
CA ASP A 386 0.06 16.76 9.01
C ASP A 386 0.19 17.38 10.41
N TRP A 387 -0.91 17.89 10.97
CA TRP A 387 -0.89 18.51 12.30
C TRP A 387 -0.58 17.49 13.40
N ILE A 388 -1.11 16.26 13.29
CA ILE A 388 -0.82 15.17 14.23
C ILE A 388 0.66 14.79 14.13
N ARG A 389 1.19 14.64 12.91
CA ARG A 389 2.62 14.32 12.69
C ARG A 389 3.52 15.40 13.30
N LYS A 390 3.19 16.67 13.11
CA LYS A 390 3.94 17.82 13.63
C LYS A 390 3.93 17.90 15.17
N GLU A 391 2.77 17.68 15.78
CA GLU A 391 2.55 17.89 17.22
C GLU A 391 2.83 16.64 18.07
N HIS A 392 2.42 15.48 17.58
CA HIS A 392 2.45 14.21 18.32
C HIS A 392 3.43 13.18 17.74
N GLY A 393 3.92 13.38 16.51
CA GLY A 393 4.84 12.47 15.83
C GLY A 393 4.13 11.49 14.89
N SER A 394 4.89 10.55 14.34
CA SER A 394 4.40 9.46 13.50
C SER A 394 5.05 8.13 13.88
N LYS A 395 4.46 7.04 13.41
CA LYS A 395 5.06 5.71 13.41
C LYS A 395 5.45 5.36 11.99
N SER A 396 6.74 5.07 11.81
CA SER A 396 7.30 4.61 10.55
C SER A 396 7.77 3.17 10.72
N VAL A 397 7.32 2.30 9.82
CA VAL A 397 7.54 0.86 9.93
C VAL A 397 8.02 0.24 8.62
N THR A 398 8.99 -0.67 8.74
CA THR A 398 9.47 -1.52 7.63
C THR A 398 8.94 -2.94 7.82
N ILE A 399 8.38 -3.53 6.77
CA ILE A 399 7.75 -4.86 6.78
C ILE A 399 8.71 -5.92 6.26
N GLU A 400 9.63 -6.35 7.12
CA GLU A 400 10.78 -7.16 6.70
C GLU A 400 10.40 -8.55 6.19
N ASN A 401 9.40 -9.22 6.78
CA ASN A 401 9.02 -10.57 6.32
C ASN A 401 8.34 -10.59 4.95
N ILE A 402 7.79 -9.44 4.50
CA ILE A 402 7.32 -9.26 3.13
C ILE A 402 8.50 -9.01 2.19
N MET A 403 9.46 -8.17 2.59
CA MET A 403 10.68 -7.94 1.82
C MET A 403 11.48 -9.23 1.64
N GLU A 404 11.60 -10.05 2.69
CA GLU A 404 12.25 -11.36 2.64
C GLU A 404 11.53 -12.30 1.66
N ALA A 405 10.19 -12.30 1.66
CA ALA A 405 9.43 -13.11 0.71
C ALA A 405 9.66 -12.70 -0.75
N TYR A 406 9.79 -11.40 -1.03
CA TYR A 406 10.17 -10.90 -2.36
C TYR A 406 11.59 -11.30 -2.74
N ASP A 407 12.55 -11.10 -1.84
CA ASP A 407 13.96 -11.43 -2.05
C ASP A 407 14.12 -12.92 -2.36
N LYS A 408 13.57 -13.80 -1.52
CA LYS A 408 13.62 -15.26 -1.70
C LYS A 408 12.91 -15.75 -2.95
N ALA A 409 11.75 -15.19 -3.30
CA ALA A 409 11.09 -15.53 -4.57
C ALA A 409 11.89 -15.08 -5.79
N SER A 410 12.69 -14.00 -5.67
CA SER A 410 13.49 -13.49 -6.79
C SER A 410 14.73 -14.34 -7.09
N GLU A 411 15.30 -15.04 -6.10
CA GLU A 411 16.50 -15.87 -6.23
C GLU A 411 16.38 -16.95 -7.32
N HIS A 412 15.16 -17.45 -7.57
CA HIS A 412 14.89 -18.51 -8.54
C HIS A 412 14.33 -18.03 -9.88
N SER A 413 14.15 -16.72 -10.06
CA SER A 413 13.46 -16.14 -11.23
C SER A 413 14.29 -16.12 -12.52
N GLY A 414 15.62 -16.20 -12.42
CA GLY A 414 16.53 -15.97 -13.55
C GLY A 414 16.71 -14.50 -13.95
N PHE A 415 15.95 -13.58 -13.34
CA PHE A 415 15.92 -12.17 -13.71
C PHE A 415 17.28 -11.48 -13.53
N SER A 416 17.94 -11.69 -12.39
CA SER A 416 19.25 -11.10 -12.13
C SER A 416 20.29 -11.60 -13.13
N GLN A 417 20.25 -12.89 -13.50
CA GLN A 417 21.17 -13.45 -14.49
C GLN A 417 21.00 -12.80 -15.87
N GLU A 418 19.76 -12.49 -16.25
CA GLU A 418 19.42 -11.86 -17.53
C GLU A 418 19.81 -10.38 -17.61
N PHE A 419 19.58 -9.60 -16.54
CA PHE A 419 19.70 -8.13 -16.60
C PHE A 419 20.91 -7.53 -15.87
N VAL A 420 21.53 -8.25 -14.93
CA VAL A 420 22.71 -7.75 -14.21
C VAL A 420 23.96 -7.93 -15.07
N TRP A 421 24.77 -6.87 -15.20
CA TRP A 421 25.86 -6.75 -16.15
C TRP A 421 26.89 -7.88 -16.07
N SER A 422 27.50 -8.11 -14.90
CA SER A 422 28.54 -9.13 -14.80
C SER A 422 28.43 -9.93 -13.50
N LYS A 423 29.30 -10.94 -13.39
CA LYS A 423 29.45 -11.75 -12.20
C LYS A 423 29.79 -10.89 -10.97
N THR A 424 30.54 -9.81 -11.16
CA THR A 424 30.89 -8.86 -10.08
C THR A 424 29.65 -8.24 -9.45
N GLU A 425 28.75 -7.68 -10.24
CA GLU A 425 27.52 -7.06 -9.73
C GLU A 425 26.52 -8.11 -9.23
N LEU A 426 26.49 -9.30 -9.84
CA LEU A 426 25.71 -10.42 -9.33
C LEU A 426 26.16 -10.85 -7.93
N ASP A 427 27.47 -10.98 -7.70
CA ASP A 427 28.02 -11.36 -6.39
C ASP A 427 27.79 -10.26 -5.36
N LEU A 428 27.84 -8.99 -5.78
CA LEU A 428 27.54 -7.84 -4.94
C LEU A 428 26.07 -7.86 -4.49
N LEU A 429 25.12 -8.07 -5.41
CA LEU A 429 23.70 -8.19 -5.10
C LEU A 429 23.40 -9.42 -4.24
N HIS A 430 24.02 -10.56 -4.51
CA HIS A 430 23.88 -11.76 -3.69
C HIS A 430 24.34 -11.53 -2.25
N ASN A 431 25.46 -10.83 -2.06
CA ASN A 431 26.06 -10.67 -0.73
C ASN A 431 25.42 -9.54 0.09
N TYR A 432 24.94 -8.48 -0.57
CA TYR A 432 24.51 -7.25 0.11
C TYR A 432 23.14 -6.72 -0.32
N GLY A 433 22.52 -7.27 -1.37
CA GLY A 433 21.27 -6.77 -1.94
C GLY A 433 20.15 -6.67 -0.92
N PHE A 434 19.83 -7.77 -0.24
CA PHE A 434 18.76 -7.77 0.77
C PHE A 434 18.99 -6.77 1.91
N ILE A 435 20.18 -6.78 2.52
CA ILE A 435 20.46 -5.85 3.64
C ILE A 435 20.43 -4.39 3.18
N THR A 436 20.95 -4.09 1.99
CA THR A 436 20.95 -2.70 1.50
C THR A 436 19.58 -2.22 1.03
N ASP A 437 18.72 -3.11 0.54
CA ASP A 437 17.30 -2.84 0.27
C ASP A 437 16.55 -2.44 1.54
N VAL A 438 16.71 -3.27 2.57
CA VAL A 438 16.11 -3.05 3.88
C VAL A 438 16.60 -1.74 4.49
N LEU A 439 17.90 -1.44 4.38
CA LEU A 439 18.46 -0.19 4.91
C LEU A 439 18.04 1.04 4.11
N HIS A 440 17.94 0.93 2.78
CA HIS A 440 17.39 1.98 1.95
C HIS A 440 15.95 2.30 2.36
N THR A 441 15.13 1.26 2.55
CA THR A 441 13.75 1.38 3.01
C THR A 441 13.68 1.98 4.41
N ASP A 442 14.50 1.52 5.35
CA ASP A 442 14.57 2.10 6.70
C ASP A 442 14.92 3.59 6.64
N LEU A 443 15.90 4.01 5.82
CA LEU A 443 16.27 5.42 5.68
C LEU A 443 15.15 6.25 5.03
N HIS A 444 14.53 5.73 3.96
CA HIS A 444 13.40 6.35 3.27
C HIS A 444 12.24 6.62 4.24
N GLU A 445 11.81 5.57 4.95
CA GLU A 445 10.60 5.59 5.78
C GLU A 445 10.82 6.33 7.10
N VAL A 446 11.95 6.10 7.76
CA VAL A 446 12.20 6.60 9.12
C VAL A 446 12.63 8.06 9.09
N LEU A 447 13.48 8.43 8.13
CA LEU A 447 14.11 9.75 8.08
C LEU A 447 13.82 10.52 6.79
N GLY A 448 13.68 9.85 5.65
CA GLY A 448 13.43 10.47 4.35
C GLY A 448 12.23 11.39 4.40
N HIS A 449 11.04 10.85 4.64
CA HIS A 449 9.81 11.65 4.82
C HIS A 449 9.88 12.64 5.98
N GLY A 450 10.57 12.28 7.06
CA GLY A 450 10.68 13.10 8.28
C GLY A 450 11.68 14.26 8.18
N SER A 451 12.57 14.27 7.20
CA SER A 451 13.65 15.26 7.04
C SER A 451 13.17 16.54 6.35
N GLY A 452 13.86 17.64 6.62
CA GLY A 452 13.64 18.92 5.95
C GLY A 452 12.36 19.67 6.34
N GLN A 453 12.30 20.96 6.01
CA GLN A 453 11.16 21.83 6.31
C GLN A 453 10.80 22.74 5.12
N LEU A 454 9.51 23.06 4.99
CA LEU A 454 9.04 24.08 4.06
C LEU A 454 9.39 25.49 4.56
N LEU A 455 9.55 26.42 3.63
CA LEU A 455 9.66 27.84 3.97
C LEU A 455 8.34 28.38 4.53
N PRO A 456 8.38 29.37 5.44
CA PRO A 456 7.17 30.02 5.94
C PRO A 456 6.29 30.54 4.81
N GLY A 457 4.99 30.22 4.86
CA GLY A 457 4.00 30.66 3.87
C GLY A 457 3.88 29.77 2.62
N VAL A 458 4.69 28.72 2.48
CA VAL A 458 4.55 27.74 1.38
C VAL A 458 3.52 26.69 1.76
N SER A 459 2.53 26.48 0.89
CA SER A 459 1.53 25.41 1.03
C SER A 459 2.19 24.04 0.86
N SER A 460 1.83 23.06 1.71
CA SER A 460 2.24 21.66 1.53
C SER A 460 1.69 21.05 0.23
N ASP A 461 0.57 21.57 -0.28
CA ASP A 461 -0.08 21.14 -1.52
C ASP A 461 0.33 21.99 -2.75
N ALA A 462 1.42 22.77 -2.65
CA ALA A 462 1.84 23.65 -3.75
C ALA A 462 2.15 22.90 -5.07
N MET A 463 2.53 21.61 -4.97
CA MET A 463 2.90 20.77 -6.11
C MET A 463 1.70 20.03 -6.74
N LYS A 464 0.51 20.07 -6.13
CA LYS A 464 -0.71 19.43 -6.62
C LYS A 464 -0.45 17.95 -7.01
N ALA A 465 -0.87 17.55 -8.21
CA ALA A 465 -0.70 16.18 -8.74
C ALA A 465 0.76 15.69 -8.83
N TYR A 466 1.76 16.57 -8.75
CA TYR A 466 3.18 16.18 -8.71
C TYR A 466 3.69 15.94 -7.28
N GLY A 467 2.91 16.30 -6.25
CA GLY A 467 3.33 16.24 -4.85
C GLY A 467 3.82 14.86 -4.44
N SER A 468 3.02 13.81 -4.66
CA SER A 468 3.40 12.44 -4.30
C SER A 468 4.68 11.99 -4.99
N THR A 469 4.80 12.14 -6.32
CA THR A 469 6.02 11.73 -7.04
C THR A 469 7.27 12.45 -6.54
N ILE A 470 7.18 13.74 -6.22
CA ILE A 470 8.31 14.53 -5.73
C ILE A 470 8.66 14.20 -4.28
N GLU A 471 7.67 13.99 -3.42
CA GLU A 471 7.91 13.60 -2.03
C GLU A 471 8.57 12.22 -1.93
N GLU A 472 8.13 11.28 -2.75
CA GLU A 472 8.76 9.96 -2.87
C GLU A 472 10.19 10.04 -3.42
N ALA A 473 10.41 10.83 -4.48
CA ALA A 473 11.76 11.02 -5.02
C ALA A 473 12.70 11.65 -3.98
N ARG A 474 12.18 12.56 -3.14
CA ARG A 474 12.95 13.21 -2.07
C ARG A 474 13.35 12.20 -0.99
N ALA A 475 12.44 11.33 -0.57
CA ALA A 475 12.70 10.29 0.41
C ALA A 475 13.67 9.21 -0.12
N ASP A 476 13.52 8.76 -1.37
CA ASP A 476 14.46 7.84 -2.03
C ASP A 476 15.86 8.47 -2.17
N LEU A 477 15.95 9.75 -2.57
CA LEU A 477 17.25 10.44 -2.64
C LEU A 477 17.93 10.56 -1.28
N PHE A 478 17.17 10.79 -0.21
CA PHE A 478 17.71 10.80 1.16
C PHE A 478 18.30 9.43 1.52
N GLY A 479 17.53 8.36 1.27
CA GLY A 479 17.96 6.99 1.54
C GLY A 479 19.20 6.62 0.73
N LEU A 480 19.17 6.82 -0.59
CA LEU A 480 20.29 6.53 -1.48
C LEU A 480 21.54 7.32 -1.08
N TYR A 481 21.42 8.62 -0.84
CA TYR A 481 22.57 9.46 -0.47
C TYR A 481 23.29 8.95 0.79
N TYR A 482 22.53 8.65 1.85
CA TYR A 482 23.12 8.20 3.11
C TYR A 482 23.51 6.74 3.14
N LEU A 483 22.95 5.90 2.27
CA LEU A 483 23.34 4.50 2.16
C LEU A 483 24.83 4.36 1.81
N GLY A 484 25.38 5.29 1.02
CA GLY A 484 26.79 5.35 0.66
C GLY A 484 27.71 6.06 1.67
N ASP A 485 27.20 6.50 2.82
CA ASP A 485 27.96 7.25 3.82
C ASP A 485 28.71 6.33 4.80
N ASP A 486 29.97 6.65 5.11
CA ASP A 486 30.82 5.90 6.05
C ASP A 486 30.20 5.81 7.46
N LYS A 487 29.30 6.74 7.80
CA LYS A 487 28.58 6.73 9.08
C LYS A 487 27.79 5.44 9.30
N LEU A 488 27.21 4.83 8.27
CA LEU A 488 26.47 3.58 8.44
C LEU A 488 27.38 2.39 8.78
N VAL A 489 28.63 2.43 8.33
CA VAL A 489 29.67 1.45 8.71
C VAL A 489 30.13 1.72 10.14
N GLU A 490 30.35 2.99 10.51
CA GLU A 490 30.71 3.40 11.88
C GLU A 490 29.66 2.95 12.91
N LEU A 491 28.37 3.08 12.56
CA LEU A 491 27.24 2.67 13.39
C LEU A 491 27.04 1.14 13.41
N GLY A 492 27.81 0.37 12.63
CA GLY A 492 27.73 -1.09 12.56
C GLY A 492 26.46 -1.60 11.87
N ILE A 493 25.78 -0.75 11.10
CA ILE A 493 24.54 -1.09 10.38
C ILE A 493 24.87 -1.66 9.00
N LEU A 494 25.85 -1.06 8.31
CA LEU A 494 26.35 -1.54 7.02
C LEU A 494 27.62 -2.38 7.24
N PRO A 495 27.74 -3.58 6.64
CA PRO A 495 28.85 -4.48 6.95
C PRO A 495 30.22 -3.99 6.45
N ASN A 496 30.25 -3.17 5.40
CA ASN A 496 31.45 -2.54 4.86
C ASN A 496 31.09 -1.40 3.89
N LYS A 497 32.09 -0.60 3.51
CA LYS A 497 31.94 0.57 2.62
C LYS A 497 31.56 0.26 1.18
N ASP A 498 31.61 -0.99 0.73
CA ASP A 498 31.27 -1.35 -0.65
C ASP A 498 29.85 -1.91 -0.78
N ALA A 499 29.19 -2.25 0.33
CA ALA A 499 27.89 -2.89 0.33
C ALA A 499 26.81 -2.03 -0.37
N TYR A 500 26.80 -0.70 -0.17
CA TYR A 500 25.81 0.22 -0.75
C TYR A 500 25.73 0.16 -2.28
N LYS A 501 26.82 -0.27 -2.93
CA LYS A 501 26.90 -0.39 -4.39
C LYS A 501 25.90 -1.41 -4.93
N ALA A 502 25.51 -2.41 -4.13
CA ALA A 502 24.45 -3.35 -4.49
C ALA A 502 23.14 -2.62 -4.76
N GLU A 503 22.72 -1.77 -3.82
CA GLU A 503 21.49 -1.00 -3.96
C GLU A 503 21.57 0.03 -5.07
N TYR A 504 22.70 0.74 -5.20
CA TYR A 504 22.86 1.71 -6.29
C TYR A 504 22.70 1.04 -7.66
N TYR A 505 23.34 -0.12 -7.86
CA TYR A 505 23.19 -0.86 -9.11
C TYR A 505 21.73 -1.27 -9.34
N ARG A 506 21.08 -1.85 -8.32
CA ARG A 506 19.70 -2.32 -8.38
C ARG A 506 18.71 -1.20 -8.67
N PHE A 507 18.82 -0.08 -7.96
CA PHE A 507 17.98 1.10 -8.13
C PHE A 507 18.12 1.68 -9.53
N MET A 508 19.36 1.87 -10.01
CA MET A 508 19.62 2.39 -11.36
C MET A 508 19.11 1.44 -12.44
N MET A 509 19.36 0.13 -12.33
CA MET A 509 18.87 -0.88 -13.28
C MET A 509 17.33 -0.89 -13.34
N ASN A 510 16.67 -0.82 -12.18
CA ASN A 510 15.22 -0.76 -12.08
C ASN A 510 14.68 0.53 -12.72
N GLY A 511 15.16 1.69 -12.27
CA GLY A 511 14.72 3.00 -12.70
C GLY A 511 14.89 3.25 -14.20
N LEU A 512 16.01 2.79 -14.76
CA LEU A 512 16.36 3.00 -16.16
C LEU A 512 15.70 2.01 -17.13
N MET A 513 15.50 0.76 -16.70
CA MET A 513 15.19 -0.33 -17.64
C MET A 513 14.14 -1.30 -17.13
N THR A 514 14.42 -2.03 -16.04
CA THR A 514 13.67 -3.26 -15.78
C THR A 514 12.29 -3.06 -15.15
N GLN A 515 12.01 -1.87 -14.60
CA GLN A 515 10.66 -1.55 -14.14
C GLN A 515 9.62 -1.52 -15.27
N LEU A 516 10.05 -1.33 -16.53
CA LEU A 516 9.16 -1.28 -17.70
C LEU A 516 8.47 -2.61 -17.98
N THR A 517 8.92 -3.72 -17.39
CA THR A 517 8.22 -5.02 -17.44
C THR A 517 6.81 -4.96 -16.85
N ARG A 518 6.51 -3.92 -16.03
CA ARG A 518 5.20 -3.67 -15.43
C ARG A 518 4.28 -2.79 -16.28
N ILE A 519 4.78 -2.27 -17.41
CA ILE A 519 4.07 -1.30 -18.24
C ILE A 519 3.68 -1.96 -19.56
N GLN A 520 2.40 -1.85 -19.93
CA GLN A 520 1.93 -2.33 -21.23
C GLN A 520 2.61 -1.56 -22.36
N GLN A 521 2.88 -2.25 -23.46
CA GLN A 521 3.53 -1.66 -24.63
C GLN A 521 2.77 -0.42 -25.13
N GLY A 522 3.49 0.69 -25.32
CA GLY A 522 2.93 1.96 -25.78
C GLY A 522 2.23 2.79 -24.70
N LYS A 523 2.31 2.38 -23.42
CA LYS A 523 1.85 3.18 -22.28
C LYS A 523 3.01 3.90 -21.59
N ASP A 524 2.68 4.99 -20.92
CA ASP A 524 3.60 5.76 -20.08
C ASP A 524 3.58 5.24 -18.63
N ILE A 525 4.58 5.65 -17.86
CA ILE A 525 4.59 5.42 -16.41
C ILE A 525 3.61 6.40 -15.76
N GLU A 526 2.59 5.88 -15.07
CA GLU A 526 1.56 6.67 -14.40
C GLU A 526 1.75 6.76 -12.88
N GLU A 527 2.15 5.66 -12.27
CA GLU A 527 2.23 5.52 -10.82
C GLU A 527 3.42 6.30 -10.22
N ALA A 528 3.19 6.92 -9.06
CA ALA A 528 4.08 7.90 -8.45
C ALA A 528 5.45 7.33 -8.08
N HIS A 529 5.55 6.15 -7.47
CA HIS A 529 6.80 5.53 -7.10
C HIS A 529 7.62 5.11 -8.33
N MET A 530 7.00 4.53 -9.37
CA MET A 530 7.70 4.24 -10.63
C MET A 530 8.22 5.51 -11.32
N ARG A 531 7.41 6.59 -11.33
CA ARG A 531 7.84 7.90 -11.84
C ARG A 531 9.03 8.44 -11.07
N ASN A 532 9.01 8.36 -9.73
CA ASN A 532 10.10 8.82 -8.88
C ASN A 532 11.41 8.08 -9.23
N ARG A 533 11.37 6.75 -9.33
CA ARG A 533 12.57 5.92 -9.55
C ARG A 533 13.17 6.22 -10.92
N GLN A 534 12.32 6.36 -11.93
CA GLN A 534 12.75 6.76 -13.26
C GLN A 534 13.31 8.18 -13.28
N LEU A 535 12.68 9.12 -12.57
CA LEU A 535 13.13 10.51 -12.48
C LEU A 535 14.55 10.58 -11.92
N ILE A 536 14.81 9.93 -10.78
CA ILE A 536 16.14 9.89 -10.16
C ILE A 536 17.15 9.23 -11.10
N ALA A 537 16.85 8.03 -11.59
CA ALA A 537 17.80 7.25 -12.36
C ALA A 537 18.13 7.90 -13.72
N ARG A 538 17.13 8.45 -14.42
CA ARG A 538 17.36 9.18 -15.68
C ARG A 538 18.11 10.50 -15.45
N TRP A 539 17.80 11.22 -14.38
CA TRP A 539 18.50 12.47 -14.06
C TRP A 539 19.99 12.21 -13.78
N VAL A 540 20.31 11.20 -12.95
CA VAL A 540 21.70 10.80 -12.66
C VAL A 540 22.41 10.34 -13.93
N TYR A 541 21.76 9.53 -14.75
CA TYR A 541 22.29 9.09 -16.05
C TYR A 541 22.60 10.28 -16.97
N GLU A 542 21.69 11.24 -17.09
CA GLU A 542 21.89 12.42 -17.94
C GLU A 542 23.04 13.30 -17.44
N LYS A 543 23.09 13.60 -16.14
CA LYS A 543 24.12 14.47 -15.56
C LYS A 543 25.50 13.82 -15.51
N GLY A 544 25.57 12.50 -15.33
CA GLY A 544 26.82 11.74 -15.32
C GLY A 544 27.31 11.31 -16.70
N LYS A 545 26.59 11.65 -17.78
CA LYS A 545 26.88 11.16 -19.13
C LYS A 545 28.25 11.57 -19.67
N ALA A 546 28.70 12.80 -19.36
CA ALA A 546 29.98 13.32 -19.85
C ALA A 546 31.18 12.53 -19.30
N ASP A 547 31.06 12.00 -18.09
CA ASP A 547 32.11 11.25 -17.38
C ASP A 547 31.90 9.74 -17.41
N ASN A 548 30.90 9.25 -18.16
CA ASN A 548 30.50 7.85 -18.21
C ASN A 548 30.20 7.23 -16.83
N VAL A 549 29.56 7.99 -15.93
CA VAL A 549 29.21 7.52 -14.57
C VAL A 549 28.26 6.31 -14.63
N VAL A 550 27.32 6.32 -15.59
CA VAL A 550 26.38 5.22 -15.84
C VAL A 550 26.30 5.00 -17.35
N GLU A 551 26.43 3.74 -17.77
CA GLU A 551 26.45 3.37 -19.20
C GLU A 551 25.44 2.26 -19.48
N PHE A 552 24.79 2.33 -20.65
CA PHE A 552 24.08 1.18 -21.22
C PHE A 552 25.03 0.42 -22.13
N LYS A 553 25.24 -0.86 -21.83
CA LYS A 553 26.09 -1.76 -22.61
C LYS A 553 25.32 -3.03 -22.94
N GLN A 554 25.61 -3.60 -24.10
CA GLN A 554 25.10 -4.90 -24.52
C GLN A 554 26.18 -5.96 -24.29
N ARG A 555 25.78 -7.11 -23.74
CA ARG A 555 26.66 -8.24 -23.42
C ARG A 555 26.83 -9.17 -24.59
#